data_AF-A0A845QNK7-F1
#
_entry.id   AF-A0A845QNK7-F1
#
_cell.length_a   1.000
_cell.length_b   1.000
_cell.length_c   1.000
_cell.angle_alpha   90.00
_cell.angle_beta   90.00
_cell.angle_gamma   90.00
#
_symmetry.space_group_name_H-M   'P 1'
#
loop_
_entity.id
_entity.type
_entity.pdbx_description
1 polymer ?
#
loop_
_entity_poly.entity_id
_entity_poly.type
_entity_poly.pdbx_seq_one_letter_code
_entity_poly.pdbx_strand_id
1 'polypeptide(L)'
;MAIKGKQLKKLTEAYLDGLRTGSSEWIPFLDTASWMYKYRFANQLAVYLQKPEAIAATTMYQWNRMGRSINRGCKGKSLMRRKL
;
A
#
# COMPACT_ATOMS: atom_id res chain seq x y z
N MET A 1 -6.93 -8.18 -7.88
CA MET A 1 -6.28 -7.78 -9.15
C MET A 1 -5.08 -6.88 -8.81
N ALA A 2 -3.96 -6.93 -9.55
CA ALA A 2 -2.82 -6.03 -9.29
C ALA A 2 -3.05 -4.71 -10.03
N ILE A 3 -3.05 -3.58 -9.30
CA ILE A 3 -3.25 -2.25 -9.89
C ILE A 3 -1.96 -1.86 -10.63
N LYS A 4 -2.08 -1.49 -11.91
CA LYS A 4 -0.92 -1.05 -12.71
C LYS A 4 -0.39 0.29 -12.17
N GLY A 5 0.92 0.54 -12.27
CA GLY A 5 1.56 1.74 -11.70
C GLY A 5 0.95 3.08 -12.12
N LYS A 6 0.56 3.24 -13.40
CA LYS A 6 -0.15 4.45 -13.88
C LYS A 6 -1.51 4.63 -13.20
N GLN A 7 -2.25 3.55 -13.02
CA GLN A 7 -3.57 3.56 -12.37
C GLN A 7 -3.44 3.84 -10.87
N LEU A 8 -2.42 3.27 -10.22
CA LEU A 8 -2.12 3.55 -8.81
C LEU A 8 -1.80 5.03 -8.59
N LYS A 9 -1.01 5.64 -9.49
CA LYS A 9 -0.71 7.09 -9.44
C LYS A 9 -2.00 7.93 -9.51
N LYS A 10 -2.89 7.64 -10.46
CA LYS A 10 -4.17 8.35 -10.60
C LYS A 10 -5.06 8.20 -9.36
N LEU A 11 -5.17 6.98 -8.80
CA LEU A 11 -5.93 6.73 -7.57
C LEU A 11 -5.34 7.48 -6.38
N THR A 12 -4.00 7.56 -6.32
CA THR A 12 -3.30 8.29 -5.27
C THR A 12 -3.58 9.79 -5.35
N GLU A 13 -3.51 10.37 -6.56
CA GLU A 13 -3.80 11.79 -6.79
C GLU A 13 -5.25 12.12 -6.38
N ALA A 14 -6.22 11.31 -6.80
CA ALA A 14 -7.62 11.49 -6.41
C ALA A 14 -7.83 11.41 -4.89
N TYR A 15 -7.18 10.44 -4.23
CA TYR A 15 -7.27 10.30 -2.78
C TYR A 15 -6.66 11.50 -2.04
N LEU A 16 -5.49 11.98 -2.50
CA LEU A 16 -4.84 13.15 -1.92
C LEU A 16 -5.66 14.43 -2.08
N ASP A 17 -6.38 14.59 -3.20
CA ASP A 17 -7.28 15.72 -3.37
C ASP A 17 -8.47 15.64 -2.40
N GLY A 18 -9.05 14.46 -2.18
CA GLY A 18 -10.08 14.25 -1.15
C GLY A 18 -9.58 14.55 0.27
N LEU A 19 -8.32 14.23 0.57
CA LEU A 19 -7.68 14.60 1.84
C LEU A 19 -7.56 16.11 2.01
N ARG A 20 -7.18 16.82 0.94
CA ARG A 20 -7.02 18.29 0.96
C ARG A 20 -8.33 19.02 1.20
N THR A 21 -9.44 18.45 0.75
CA THR A 21 -10.78 19.04 0.92
C THR A 21 -11.44 18.70 2.26
N GLY A 22 -10.73 18.04 3.19
CA GLY A 22 -11.21 17.79 4.55
C GLY A 22 -12.13 16.58 4.70
N SER A 23 -12.07 15.60 3.79
CA SER A 23 -12.87 14.36 3.89
C SER A 23 -12.46 13.53 5.11
N SER A 24 -13.40 12.85 5.79
CA SER A 24 -13.11 11.92 6.91
C SER A 24 -12.53 10.56 6.46
N GLU A 25 -12.41 10.34 5.15
CA GLU A 25 -11.89 9.12 4.53
C GLU A 25 -10.43 8.80 4.89
N TRP A 26 -9.74 9.67 5.63
CA TRP A 26 -8.38 9.44 6.12
C TRP A 26 -8.27 8.54 7.33
N ILE A 27 -9.33 8.42 8.13
CA ILE A 27 -9.28 7.63 9.38
C ILE A 27 -8.99 6.15 9.07
N PRO A 28 -9.69 5.48 8.13
CA PRO A 28 -9.38 4.09 7.80
C PRO A 28 -7.98 3.90 7.20
N PHE A 29 -7.43 4.92 6.53
CA PHE A 29 -6.04 4.89 6.07
C PHE A 29 -5.05 4.81 7.22
N LEU A 30 -5.31 5.53 8.33
CA LEU A 30 -4.42 5.50 9.48
C LEU A 30 -4.36 4.13 10.15
N ASP A 31 -5.47 3.40 10.19
CA ASP A 31 -5.49 2.04 10.73
C ASP A 31 -4.53 1.14 9.95
N THR A 32 -4.61 1.15 8.62
CA THR A 32 -3.68 0.39 7.76
C THR A 32 -2.25 0.91 7.87
N ALA A 33 -2.06 2.23 7.90
CA ALA A 33 -0.73 2.84 7.96
C ALA A 33 0.00 2.51 9.27
N SER A 34 -0.72 2.35 10.38
CA SER A 34 -0.17 2.00 11.69
C SER A 34 0.60 0.66 11.66
N TRP A 35 0.08 -0.34 10.95
CA TRP A 35 0.73 -1.63 10.75
C TRP A 35 1.98 -1.54 9.86
N MET A 36 2.08 -0.50 9.03
CA MET A 36 3.12 -0.31 8.01
C MET A 36 4.04 0.86 8.35
N TYR A 37 4.27 1.12 9.63
CA TYR A 37 5.05 2.25 10.12
C TYR A 37 6.48 2.35 9.54
N LYS A 38 7.07 1.23 9.09
CA LYS A 38 8.40 1.19 8.45
C LYS A 38 8.42 1.69 7.00
N TYR A 39 7.26 1.79 6.36
CA TYR A 39 7.15 2.28 4.99
C TYR A 39 7.05 3.81 4.97
N ARG A 40 7.61 4.44 3.93
CA ARG A 40 7.36 5.86 3.66
C ARG A 40 5.88 6.08 3.35
N PHE A 41 5.38 7.28 3.63
CA PHE A 41 3.99 7.69 3.39
C PHE A 41 3.41 7.22 2.04
N ALA A 42 4.11 7.53 0.93
CA ALA A 42 3.65 7.14 -0.41
C ALA A 42 3.47 5.61 -0.59
N ASN A 43 4.27 4.81 0.12
CA ASN A 43 4.17 3.36 0.12
C ASN A 43 3.10 2.84 1.07
N GLN A 44 2.90 3.47 2.24
CA GLN A 44 1.77 3.17 3.12
C GLN A 44 0.44 3.41 2.37
N LEU A 45 0.34 4.55 1.69
CA LEU A 45 -0.81 4.89 0.87
C LEU A 45 -1.00 3.92 -0.30
N ALA A 46 0.10 3.53 -0.97
CA ALA A 46 0.04 2.52 -2.02
C ALA A 46 -0.53 1.18 -1.52
N VAL A 47 -0.14 0.74 -0.33
CA VAL A 47 -0.66 -0.50 0.26
C VAL A 47 -2.14 -0.35 0.61
N TYR A 48 -2.52 0.73 1.30
CA TYR A 48 -3.92 1.03 1.65
C TYR A 48 -4.85 0.98 0.43
N LEU A 49 -4.52 1.76 -0.62
CA LEU A 49 -5.33 1.83 -1.84
C LEU A 49 -5.44 0.49 -2.60
N GLN A 50 -4.52 -0.45 -2.38
CA GLN A 50 -4.56 -1.76 -3.01
C GLN A 50 -5.13 -2.86 -2.11
N LYS A 51 -5.05 -2.71 -0.78
CA LYS A 51 -5.51 -3.67 0.23
C LYS A 51 -5.62 -2.94 1.60
N PRO A 52 -6.77 -2.34 1.92
CA PRO A 52 -6.96 -1.60 3.17
C PRO A 52 -6.87 -2.52 4.41
N GLU A 53 -7.32 -3.77 4.27
CA GLU A 53 -7.26 -4.83 5.29
C GLU A 53 -5.84 -5.40 5.55
N ALA A 54 -4.79 -4.79 4.98
CA ALA A 54 -3.44 -5.33 5.11
C ALA A 54 -2.86 -5.01 6.50
N ILE A 55 -2.41 -6.06 7.21
CA ILE A 55 -1.70 -5.94 8.51
C ILE A 55 -0.19 -6.15 8.38
N ALA A 56 0.27 -6.62 7.22
CA ALA A 56 1.68 -6.84 6.93
C ALA A 56 1.93 -6.73 5.43
N ALA A 57 3.02 -6.06 5.07
CA ALA A 57 3.51 -5.98 3.70
C ALA A 57 5.03 -6.18 3.74
N THR A 58 5.53 -7.13 2.95
CA THR A 58 6.97 -7.30 2.75
C THR A 58 7.26 -8.09 1.47
N THR A 59 8.54 -8.25 1.13
CA THR A 59 9.01 -9.03 -0.02
C THR A 59 8.90 -10.53 0.25
N MET A 60 8.81 -11.31 -0.83
CA MET A 60 8.84 -12.78 -0.76
C MET A 60 10.07 -13.28 0.01
N TYR A 61 11.24 -12.66 -0.23
CA TYR A 61 12.47 -13.01 0.47
C TYR A 61 12.35 -12.87 2.00
N GLN A 62 11.76 -11.78 2.48
CA GLN A 62 11.58 -11.57 3.92
C GLN A 62 10.56 -12.55 4.52
N TRP A 63 9.46 -12.84 3.82
CA TRP A 63 8.51 -13.87 4.25
C TRP A 63 9.16 -15.24 4.38
N ASN A 64 9.95 -15.65 3.38
CA ASN A 64 10.67 -16.91 3.40
C ASN A 64 11.66 -16.98 4.58
N ARG A 65 12.39 -15.88 4.86
CA ARG A 65 13.28 -15.81 6.03
C ARG A 65 12.55 -15.95 7.37
N MET A 66 11.26 -15.60 7.43
CA MET A 66 10.41 -15.76 8.61
C MET A 66 9.72 -17.13 8.67
N GLY A 67 10.09 -18.08 7.80
CA GLY A 67 9.46 -19.40 7.72
C GLY A 67 8.01 -19.36 7.20
N ARG A 68 7.62 -18.30 6.49
CA ARG A 68 6.30 -18.15 5.89
C ARG A 68 6.40 -18.27 4.37
N SER A 69 5.54 -19.08 3.76
CA SER A 69 5.44 -19.23 2.31
C SER A 69 4.29 -18.39 1.76
N ILE A 70 4.43 -17.91 0.52
CA ILE A 70 3.35 -17.26 -0.22
C ILE A 70 2.70 -18.30 -1.14
N ASN A 71 1.37 -18.33 -1.18
CA ASN A 71 0.62 -19.23 -2.05
C ASN A 71 0.95 -19.01 -3.53
N ARG A 72 1.03 -20.10 -4.27
CA ARG A 72 1.26 -20.07 -5.73
C ARG A 72 0.15 -19.26 -6.40
N GLY A 73 0.54 -18.35 -7.30
CA GLY A 73 -0.40 -17.48 -8.02
C GLY A 73 -0.72 -16.15 -7.32
N CYS A 74 -0.20 -15.90 -6.11
CA CYS A 74 -0.31 -14.58 -5.49
C CYS A 74 0.38 -13.50 -6.33
N LYS A 75 -0.30 -12.37 -6.50
CA LYS A 75 0.24 -11.19 -7.19
C LYS A 75 0.75 -10.18 -6.17
N GLY A 76 1.99 -9.74 -6.34
CA GLY A 76 2.58 -8.71 -5.50
C GLY A 76 1.82 -7.39 -5.58
N LYS A 77 1.93 -6.59 -4.51
CA LYS A 77 1.43 -5.20 -4.48
C LYS A 77 2.52 -4.26 -4.98
N SER A 78 2.11 -3.25 -5.72
CA SER A 78 3.04 -2.25 -6.27
C SER A 78 3.36 -1.19 -5.21
N LEU A 79 4.63 -0.83 -5.07
CA LEU A 79 5.08 0.28 -4.24
C LEU A 79 5.50 1.46 -5.11
N MET A 80 5.46 2.67 -4.56
CA MET A 80 5.93 3.87 -5.24
C MET A 80 7.44 3.99 -5.10
N ARG A 81 8.15 3.99 -6.24
CA ARG A 81 9.54 4.43 -6.27
C ARG A 81 9.57 5.94 -6.44
N ARG A 82 10.27 6.63 -5.54
CA ARG A 82 10.68 8.01 -5.78
C ARG A 82 11.75 7.97 -6.87
N LYS A 83 11.52 8.66 -7.99
CA LYS A 83 12.62 9.01 -8.89
C LYS A 83 13.37 10.17 -8.22
N LEU A 84 14.68 10.01 -8.07
CA LEU A 84 15.59 11.10 -7.74
C LEU A 84 15.84 11.91 -9.02
#